data_AF-A0A7C4B676-F1
#
_entry.id   AF-A0A7C4B676-F1
#
_cell.length_a   1.000
_cell.length_b   1.000
_cell.length_c   1.000
_cell.angle_alpha   90.00
_cell.angle_beta   90.00
_cell.angle_gamma   90.00
#
_symmetry.space_group_name_H-M   'P 1'
#
loop_
_entity.id
_entity.type
_entity.pdbx_description
1 polymer ?
#
loop_
_entity_poly.entity_id
_entity_poly.type
_entity_poly.pdbx_seq_one_letter_code
_entity_poly.pdbx_strand_id
1 'polypeptide(L)'
;SIIMLFTFIRVFDIPLITALLAFPLIYAYTTRSVTGGLASFFSIVITEVFALALVMFLARFFYVKIAVGGGSIWRSVMRIIYMLIWILPTLGIYIVMNFASDIVEIVLKSVEIPSSLAFLLALTYPFAFGFLIFYATFTQIENLSILALSFTSIIGYVALMFYAIRWMRLIIVKLSFSQFINRIHDVGEVSIKICSSWLGLVKKDLRVASRSPAYASVFTLPSIQMIVVVLTLSGGKIAELGLPYVLGVIATASLLTLLIPPTLFSVEVVASAYTRSLPISRRTLVGSKAILTTLIYITSLIVLLVITLILDVMNILLPALGAIQIPAVSAASIVELLILARKPLGQVLVAANLYTRISNLILVIIPGITVAILPIVATIIAFILTQQLIIPVFLLTTLLEFILALCCLFSMKN
;
A
#
# COMPACT_ATOMS: atom_id res chain seq x y z
N SER A 1 6.67 27.07 -0.21
CA SER A 1 5.85 26.88 1.00
C SER A 1 4.36 27.06 0.71
N ILE A 2 3.92 28.20 0.17
CA ILE A 2 2.50 28.48 -0.16
C ILE A 2 1.91 27.50 -1.19
N ILE A 3 2.68 27.10 -2.21
CA ILE A 3 2.25 26.09 -3.20
C ILE A 3 2.06 24.71 -2.55
N MET A 4 2.87 24.34 -1.56
CA MET A 4 2.72 23.09 -0.80
C MET A 4 1.50 23.14 0.13
N LEU A 5 1.21 24.31 0.71
CA LEU A 5 0.02 24.53 1.53
C LEU A 5 -1.26 24.48 0.69
N PHE A 6 -1.28 25.10 -0.50
CA PHE A 6 -2.41 24.99 -1.42
C PHE A 6 -2.61 23.58 -2.00
N THR A 7 -1.53 22.81 -2.21
CA THR A 7 -1.66 21.40 -2.61
C THR A 7 -2.15 20.52 -1.47
N PHE A 8 -1.74 20.80 -0.23
CA PHE A 8 -2.27 20.11 0.95
C PHE A 8 -3.77 20.38 1.14
N ILE A 9 -4.18 21.66 1.04
CA ILE A 9 -5.59 22.11 1.07
C ILE A 9 -6.40 21.44 -0.05
N ARG A 10 -5.91 21.43 -1.30
CA ARG A 10 -6.68 20.83 -2.42
C ARG A 10 -6.85 19.32 -2.34
N VAL A 11 -5.84 18.59 -1.86
CA VAL A 11 -5.84 17.11 -1.89
C VAL A 11 -6.68 16.54 -0.74
N PHE A 12 -6.72 17.21 0.42
CA PHE A 12 -7.44 16.72 1.59
C PHE A 12 -8.77 17.45 1.83
N ASP A 13 -8.88 18.75 1.56
CA ASP A 13 -10.09 19.51 1.90
C ASP A 13 -11.25 19.23 0.93
N ILE A 14 -11.00 18.90 -0.34
CA ILE A 14 -12.07 18.56 -1.28
C ILE A 14 -12.80 17.28 -0.84
N PRO A 15 -12.12 16.13 -0.64
CA PRO A 15 -12.76 14.94 -0.07
C PRO A 15 -13.47 15.22 1.25
N LEU A 16 -12.84 16.00 2.15
CA LEU A 16 -13.40 16.32 3.46
C LEU A 16 -14.69 17.16 3.34
N ILE A 17 -14.69 18.23 2.55
CA ILE A 17 -15.87 19.07 2.32
C ILE A 17 -16.96 18.24 1.64
N THR A 18 -16.60 17.39 0.68
CA THR A 18 -17.59 16.51 0.04
C THR A 18 -18.19 15.51 1.02
N ALA A 19 -17.41 14.89 1.89
CA ALA A 19 -17.92 13.98 2.91
C ALA A 19 -18.82 14.73 3.90
N LEU A 20 -18.37 15.89 4.40
CA LEU A 20 -19.04 16.66 5.43
C LEU A 20 -20.34 17.32 4.98
N LEU A 21 -20.46 17.69 3.69
CA LEU A 21 -21.67 18.31 3.14
C LEU A 21 -22.52 17.34 2.30
N ALA A 22 -21.91 16.63 1.34
CA ALA A 22 -22.69 15.84 0.39
C ALA A 22 -23.32 14.61 1.06
N PHE A 23 -22.58 13.90 1.92
CA PHE A 23 -23.12 12.68 2.53
C PHE A 23 -24.34 12.94 3.43
N PRO A 24 -24.32 13.90 4.38
CA PRO A 24 -25.50 14.22 5.19
C PRO A 24 -26.69 14.70 4.38
N LEU A 25 -26.46 15.50 3.33
CA LEU A 25 -27.52 16.00 2.45
C LEU A 25 -28.15 14.88 1.62
N ILE A 26 -27.34 14.02 1.02
CA ILE A 26 -27.81 12.86 0.26
C ILE A 26 -28.57 11.92 1.19
N TYR A 27 -28.04 11.64 2.38
CA TYR A 27 -28.68 10.77 3.36
C TYR A 27 -30.03 11.34 3.82
N ALA A 28 -30.10 12.62 4.17
CA ALA A 28 -31.34 13.28 4.57
C ALA A 28 -32.38 13.27 3.44
N TYR A 29 -31.94 13.44 2.19
CA TYR A 29 -32.81 13.39 1.02
C TYR A 29 -33.34 11.98 0.73
N THR A 30 -32.48 10.95 0.78
CA THR A 30 -32.87 9.57 0.45
C THR A 30 -33.74 8.94 1.54
N THR A 31 -33.42 9.19 2.82
CA THR A 31 -34.18 8.64 3.96
C THR A 31 -35.34 9.52 4.40
N ARG A 32 -35.46 10.74 3.83
CA ARG A 32 -36.43 11.78 4.23
C ARG A 32 -36.35 12.17 5.72
N SER A 33 -35.21 11.93 6.37
CA SER A 33 -34.98 12.25 7.78
C SER A 33 -33.88 13.31 7.93
N VAL A 34 -34.28 14.52 8.34
CA VAL A 34 -33.35 15.61 8.65
C VAL A 34 -32.54 15.28 9.91
N THR A 35 -33.16 14.63 10.89
CA THR A 35 -32.49 14.23 12.15
C THR A 35 -31.41 13.18 11.91
N GLY A 36 -31.65 12.21 11.04
CA GLY A 36 -30.64 11.24 10.61
C GLY A 36 -29.48 11.91 9.84
N GLY A 37 -29.79 12.89 8.98
CA GLY A 37 -28.79 13.73 8.33
C GLY A 37 -27.90 14.47 9.31
N LEU A 38 -28.48 15.15 10.30
CA LEU A 38 -27.72 15.87 11.34
C LEU A 38 -26.86 14.92 12.19
N ALA A 39 -27.38 13.77 12.57
CA ALA A 39 -26.62 12.73 13.26
C ALA A 39 -25.40 12.26 12.44
N SER A 40 -25.58 12.06 11.13
CA SER A 40 -24.49 11.66 10.24
C SER A 40 -23.42 12.75 10.12
N PHE A 41 -23.83 14.03 10.08
CA PHE A 41 -22.92 15.17 10.08
C PHE A 41 -22.02 15.18 11.33
N PHE A 42 -22.61 15.03 12.52
CA PHE A 42 -21.83 14.98 13.76
C PHE A 42 -20.88 13.79 13.80
N SER A 43 -21.33 12.61 13.33
CA SER A 43 -20.49 11.42 13.22
C SER A 43 -19.25 11.69 12.35
N ILE A 44 -19.44 12.32 11.19
CA ILE A 44 -18.34 12.66 10.27
C ILE A 44 -17.36 13.64 10.91
N VAL A 45 -17.85 14.70 11.58
CA VAL A 45 -16.97 15.66 12.28
C VAL A 45 -16.09 14.97 13.33
N ILE A 46 -16.67 14.10 14.15
CA ILE A 46 -15.93 13.36 15.18
C ILE A 46 -14.90 12.41 14.54
N THR A 47 -15.29 11.74 13.46
CA THR A 47 -14.43 10.86 12.66
C THR A 47 -13.21 11.59 12.13
N GLU A 48 -13.41 12.77 11.55
CA GLU A 48 -12.33 13.61 11.01
C GLU A 48 -11.35 14.07 12.11
N VAL A 49 -11.87 14.48 13.26
CA VAL A 49 -11.02 14.87 14.39
C VAL A 49 -10.16 13.70 14.86
N PHE A 50 -10.72 12.49 14.94
CA PHE A 50 -9.95 11.29 15.29
C PHE A 50 -8.94 10.92 14.22
N ALA A 51 -9.28 11.03 12.94
CA ALA A 51 -8.34 10.80 11.83
C ALA A 51 -7.15 11.77 11.92
N LEU A 52 -7.40 13.07 12.09
CA LEU A 52 -6.35 14.09 12.26
C LEU A 52 -5.48 13.85 13.49
N ALA A 53 -6.11 13.51 14.63
CA ALA A 53 -5.39 13.23 15.86
C ALA A 53 -4.49 12.00 15.72
N LEU A 54 -4.97 10.94 15.09
CA LEU A 54 -4.22 9.72 14.83
C LEU A 54 -3.06 9.99 13.87
N VAL A 55 -3.28 10.71 12.77
CA VAL A 55 -2.22 11.08 11.83
C VAL A 55 -1.12 11.89 12.51
N MET A 56 -1.47 12.87 13.35
CA MET A 56 -0.47 13.65 14.10
C MET A 56 0.23 12.83 15.18
N PHE A 57 -0.48 11.94 15.86
CA PHE A 57 0.12 11.02 16.83
C PHE A 57 1.15 10.11 16.18
N LEU A 58 0.77 9.48 15.06
CA LEU A 58 1.68 8.72 14.23
C LEU A 58 2.87 9.61 13.82
N ALA A 59 2.64 10.71 13.09
CA ALA A 59 3.71 11.56 12.58
C ALA A 59 4.71 11.97 13.69
N ARG A 60 4.21 12.42 14.85
CA ARG A 60 5.06 12.77 15.99
C ARG A 60 5.86 11.57 16.51
N PHE A 61 5.23 10.41 16.65
CA PHE A 61 5.92 9.19 17.08
C PHE A 61 7.05 8.81 16.11
N PHE A 62 6.80 8.89 14.81
CA PHE A 62 7.81 8.65 13.77
C PHE A 62 9.00 9.58 13.90
N TYR A 63 8.77 10.89 13.91
CA TYR A 63 9.87 11.86 13.90
C TYR A 63 10.67 11.84 15.21
N VAL A 64 10.02 11.64 16.36
CA VAL A 64 10.69 11.67 17.66
C VAL A 64 11.45 10.37 17.96
N LYS A 65 10.88 9.20 17.63
CA LYS A 65 11.45 7.91 18.06
C LYS A 65 12.15 7.13 16.94
N ILE A 66 11.79 7.39 15.68
CA ILE A 66 12.17 6.53 14.55
C ILE A 66 13.11 7.23 13.57
N ALA A 67 12.87 8.52 13.28
CA ALA A 67 13.70 9.30 12.36
C ALA A 67 15.06 9.69 12.97
N VAL A 68 15.13 9.83 14.30
CA VAL A 68 16.37 10.17 15.01
C VAL A 68 17.40 9.03 14.86
N GLY A 69 18.55 9.36 14.27
CA GLY A 69 19.62 8.40 13.97
C GLY A 69 20.19 7.75 15.24
N GLY A 70 20.32 6.41 15.22
CA GLY A 70 20.95 5.63 16.27
C GLY A 70 21.00 4.15 15.90
N GLY A 71 22.11 3.48 16.20
CA GLY A 71 22.45 2.14 15.69
C GLY A 71 21.81 0.95 16.40
N SER A 72 20.74 1.12 17.19
CA SER A 72 20.14 -0.03 17.89
C SER A 72 19.21 -0.84 16.99
N ILE A 73 19.36 -2.17 17.04
CA ILE A 73 18.53 -3.14 16.29
C ILE A 73 17.05 -2.93 16.57
N TRP A 74 16.70 -2.69 17.84
CA TRP A 74 15.33 -2.40 18.27
C TRP A 74 14.70 -1.18 17.58
N ARG A 75 15.45 -0.09 17.38
CA ARG A 75 14.95 1.08 16.64
C ARG A 75 14.72 0.74 15.18
N SER A 76 15.54 -0.12 14.59
CA SER A 76 15.35 -0.60 13.21
C SER A 76 14.10 -1.47 13.08
N VAL A 77 13.84 -2.37 14.04
CA VAL A 77 12.62 -3.20 14.06
C VAL A 77 11.37 -2.33 14.25
N MET A 78 11.38 -1.42 15.22
CA MET A 78 10.27 -0.49 15.44
C MET A 78 10.00 0.39 14.23
N ARG A 79 11.04 0.78 13.49
CA ARG A 79 10.89 1.49 12.22
C ARG A 79 10.12 0.67 11.19
N ILE A 80 10.45 -0.60 11.03
CA ILE A 80 9.78 -1.52 10.10
C ILE A 80 8.31 -1.71 10.49
N ILE A 81 8.03 -2.04 11.75
CA ILE A 81 6.65 -2.19 12.25
C ILE A 81 5.85 -0.93 11.98
N TYR A 82 6.43 0.22 12.28
CA TYR A 82 5.75 1.49 12.11
C TYR A 82 5.50 1.83 10.63
N MET A 83 6.42 1.50 9.72
CA MET A 83 6.17 1.63 8.28
C MET A 83 5.05 0.71 7.82
N LEU A 84 4.92 -0.51 8.36
CA LEU A 84 3.79 -1.40 8.11
C LEU A 84 2.47 -0.78 8.58
N ILE A 85 2.45 -0.15 9.76
CA ILE A 85 1.27 0.58 10.27
C ILE A 85 0.85 1.70 9.32
N TRP A 86 1.80 2.40 8.69
CA TRP A 86 1.48 3.44 7.69
C TRP A 86 0.77 2.93 6.45
N ILE A 87 0.93 1.66 6.14
CA ILE A 87 0.32 1.05 4.97
C ILE A 87 -1.07 0.49 5.30
N LEU A 88 -1.34 0.24 6.59
CA LEU A 88 -2.60 -0.30 7.09
C LEU A 88 -3.84 0.52 6.68
N PRO A 89 -3.82 1.87 6.62
CA PRO A 89 -4.95 2.64 6.10
C PRO A 89 -5.27 2.33 4.63
N THR A 90 -4.25 2.19 3.77
CA THR A 90 -4.45 1.87 2.35
C THR A 90 -5.00 0.45 2.16
N LEU A 91 -4.48 -0.49 2.95
CA LEU A 91 -5.00 -1.86 3.01
C LEU A 91 -6.43 -1.88 3.55
N GLY A 92 -6.72 -1.10 4.59
CA GLY A 92 -8.01 -1.01 5.24
C GLY A 92 -9.11 -0.50 4.31
N ILE A 93 -8.87 0.60 3.59
CA ILE A 93 -9.81 1.11 2.58
C ILE A 93 -10.10 0.05 1.53
N TYR A 94 -9.05 -0.62 1.05
CA TYR A 94 -9.20 -1.63 0.01
C TYR A 94 -9.94 -2.88 0.49
N ILE A 95 -9.72 -3.35 1.73
CA ILE A 95 -10.51 -4.41 2.36
C ILE A 95 -11.97 -3.96 2.51
N VAL A 96 -12.24 -2.78 3.06
CA VAL A 96 -13.61 -2.29 3.26
C VAL A 96 -14.36 -2.21 1.93
N MET A 97 -13.71 -1.78 0.84
CA MET A 97 -14.34 -1.73 -0.48
C MET A 97 -14.62 -3.11 -1.08
N ASN A 98 -13.68 -4.06 -0.97
CA ASN A 98 -13.85 -5.41 -1.54
C ASN A 98 -14.82 -6.29 -0.73
N PHE A 99 -14.92 -6.05 0.58
CA PHE A 99 -15.79 -6.81 1.48
C PHE A 99 -16.99 -6.00 1.96
N ALA A 100 -17.33 -4.89 1.30
CA ALA A 100 -18.42 -4.02 1.73
C ALA A 100 -19.74 -4.78 1.90
N SER A 101 -20.08 -5.65 0.94
CA SER A 101 -21.29 -6.47 1.01
C SER A 101 -21.29 -7.42 2.20
N ASP A 102 -20.14 -8.07 2.45
CA ASP A 102 -20.02 -9.11 3.47
C ASP A 102 -19.98 -8.47 4.87
N ILE A 103 -19.35 -7.30 5.00
CA ILE A 103 -19.40 -6.46 6.21
C ILE A 103 -20.85 -6.04 6.49
N VAL A 104 -21.58 -5.56 5.48
CA VAL A 104 -23.00 -5.17 5.63
C VAL A 104 -23.84 -6.37 6.04
N GLU A 105 -23.65 -7.54 5.43
CA GLU A 105 -24.38 -8.76 5.78
C GLU A 105 -24.10 -9.20 7.23
N ILE A 106 -22.83 -9.20 7.66
CA ILE A 106 -22.45 -9.52 9.05
C ILE A 106 -23.11 -8.54 10.03
N VAL A 107 -23.09 -7.24 9.70
CA VAL A 107 -23.70 -6.22 10.55
C VAL A 107 -25.21 -6.40 10.62
N LEU A 108 -25.91 -6.62 9.49
CA LEU A 108 -27.36 -6.84 9.46
C LEU A 108 -27.76 -8.08 10.28
N LYS A 109 -27.08 -9.22 10.08
CA LYS A 109 -27.32 -10.43 10.89
C LYS A 109 -27.10 -10.22 12.38
N SER A 110 -26.14 -9.36 12.74
CA SER A 110 -25.84 -9.03 14.14
C SER A 110 -26.90 -8.14 14.78
N VAL A 111 -27.64 -7.36 13.98
CA VAL A 111 -28.70 -6.44 14.43
C VAL A 111 -30.07 -7.13 14.49
N GLU A 112 -30.37 -8.06 13.58
CA GLU A 112 -31.66 -8.78 13.53
C GLU A 112 -31.88 -9.75 14.71
N ILE A 113 -30.80 -10.28 15.29
CA ILE A 113 -30.85 -11.15 16.47
C ILE A 113 -30.23 -10.38 17.62
N PRO A 114 -30.91 -10.15 18.77
CA PRO A 114 -30.32 -9.52 19.95
C PRO A 114 -29.18 -10.39 20.47
N SER A 115 -28.00 -10.15 19.91
CA SER A 115 -26.78 -10.90 20.12
C SER A 115 -25.85 -10.09 21.03
N SER A 116 -25.00 -10.79 21.78
CA SER A 116 -23.90 -10.14 22.53
C SER A 116 -23.02 -9.25 21.64
N LEU A 117 -22.97 -9.56 20.35
CA LEU A 117 -22.25 -8.82 19.33
C LEU A 117 -22.88 -7.44 19.09
N ALA A 118 -24.22 -7.31 19.06
CA ALA A 118 -24.89 -6.01 18.92
C ALA A 118 -24.55 -5.04 20.05
N PHE A 119 -24.48 -5.53 21.30
CA PHE A 119 -24.05 -4.72 22.45
C PHE A 119 -22.59 -4.29 22.35
N LEU A 120 -21.70 -5.17 21.87
CA LEU A 120 -20.29 -4.83 21.66
C LEU A 120 -20.13 -3.80 20.51
N LEU A 121 -20.91 -3.94 19.44
CA LEU A 121 -20.98 -2.95 18.36
C LEU A 121 -21.47 -1.59 18.89
N ALA A 122 -22.48 -1.57 19.75
CA ALA A 122 -22.97 -0.31 20.34
C ALA A 122 -21.92 0.43 21.19
N LEU A 123 -20.92 -0.26 21.73
CA LEU A 123 -19.78 0.35 22.44
C LEU A 123 -18.65 0.78 21.50
N THR A 124 -18.50 0.15 20.36
CA THR A 124 -17.33 0.32 19.49
C THR A 124 -17.57 1.37 18.42
N TYR A 125 -16.56 2.21 18.20
CA TYR A 125 -16.53 3.14 17.07
C TYR A 125 -16.22 2.35 15.77
N PRO A 126 -16.87 2.63 14.63
CA PRO A 126 -17.86 3.70 14.38
C PRO A 126 -19.33 3.28 14.59
N PHE A 127 -19.60 2.04 14.99
CA PHE A 127 -20.94 1.45 15.02
C PHE A 127 -21.91 2.15 15.99
N ALA A 128 -21.42 2.67 17.13
CA ALA A 128 -22.23 3.47 18.06
C ALA A 128 -22.95 4.64 17.36
N PHE A 129 -22.25 5.36 16.47
CA PHE A 129 -22.85 6.43 15.67
C PHE A 129 -23.80 5.91 14.60
N GLY A 130 -23.53 4.73 14.03
CA GLY A 130 -24.43 4.05 13.11
C GLY A 130 -25.80 3.74 13.73
N PHE A 131 -25.81 3.23 14.98
CA PHE A 131 -27.06 3.03 15.73
C PHE A 131 -27.80 4.34 16.02
N LEU A 132 -27.09 5.40 16.39
CA LEU A 132 -27.72 6.71 16.60
C LEU A 132 -28.35 7.24 15.31
N ILE A 133 -27.67 7.12 14.17
CA ILE A 133 -28.23 7.51 12.87
C ILE A 133 -29.47 6.66 12.55
N PHE A 134 -29.43 5.35 12.78
CA PHE A 134 -30.57 4.46 12.56
C PHE A 134 -31.80 4.88 13.39
N TYR A 135 -31.67 5.06 14.70
CA TYR A 135 -32.78 5.48 15.57
C TYR A 135 -33.22 6.93 15.33
N ALA A 136 -32.34 7.80 14.83
CA ALA A 136 -32.70 9.16 14.42
C ALA A 136 -33.50 9.18 13.09
N THR A 137 -33.33 8.16 12.25
CA THR A 137 -34.03 8.00 10.97
C THR A 137 -35.33 7.23 11.12
N PHE A 138 -35.31 6.13 11.85
CA PHE A 138 -36.46 5.25 12.08
C PHE A 138 -36.92 5.40 13.53
N THR A 139 -38.10 5.96 13.75
CA THR A 139 -38.66 6.21 15.08
C THR A 139 -39.12 4.95 15.82
N GLN A 140 -38.88 3.76 15.25
CA GLN A 140 -39.22 2.48 15.86
C GLN A 140 -38.09 2.05 16.79
N ILE A 141 -38.29 2.28 18.09
CA ILE A 141 -37.33 1.88 19.13
C ILE A 141 -37.63 0.43 19.52
N GLU A 142 -37.01 -0.53 18.84
CA GLU A 142 -37.19 -1.95 19.16
C GLU A 142 -36.37 -2.39 20.40
N ASN A 143 -35.21 -1.75 20.65
CA ASN A 143 -34.30 -2.12 21.75
C ASN A 143 -33.71 -0.90 22.47
N LEU A 144 -34.35 -0.50 23.58
CA LEU A 144 -33.96 0.67 24.37
C LEU A 144 -32.58 0.53 25.04
N SER A 145 -32.14 -0.70 25.33
CA SER A 145 -30.83 -0.99 25.92
C SER A 145 -29.68 -0.67 24.96
N ILE A 146 -29.77 -1.05 23.69
CA ILE A 146 -28.77 -0.75 22.64
C ILE A 146 -28.71 0.76 22.39
N LEU A 147 -29.87 1.43 22.39
CA LEU A 147 -29.95 2.89 22.28
C LEU A 147 -29.24 3.58 23.45
N ALA A 148 -29.53 3.17 24.69
CA ALA A 148 -28.89 3.73 25.88
C ALA A 148 -27.36 3.52 25.84
N LEU A 149 -26.92 2.31 25.47
CA LEU A 149 -25.51 1.95 25.40
C LEU A 149 -24.77 2.78 24.32
N SER A 150 -25.35 2.90 23.12
CA SER A 150 -24.77 3.71 22.05
C SER A 150 -24.71 5.19 22.42
N PHE A 151 -25.74 5.75 23.07
CA PHE A 151 -25.70 7.11 23.60
C PHE A 151 -24.57 7.32 24.62
N THR A 152 -24.42 6.40 25.58
CA THR A 152 -23.32 6.50 26.57
C THR A 152 -21.95 6.43 25.91
N SER A 153 -21.79 5.56 24.91
CA SER A 153 -20.56 5.44 24.14
C SER A 153 -20.24 6.72 23.34
N ILE A 154 -21.25 7.32 22.70
CA ILE A 154 -21.11 8.58 21.96
C ILE A 154 -20.67 9.72 22.87
N ILE A 155 -21.23 9.84 24.08
CA ILE A 155 -20.77 10.83 25.06
C ILE A 155 -19.28 10.62 25.37
N GLY A 156 -18.85 9.37 25.54
CA GLY A 156 -17.44 9.00 25.71
C GLY A 156 -16.57 9.43 24.51
N TYR A 157 -16.99 9.15 23.28
CA TYR A 157 -16.25 9.55 22.08
C TYR A 157 -16.22 11.06 21.86
N VAL A 158 -17.30 11.78 22.20
CA VAL A 158 -17.32 13.25 22.17
C VAL A 158 -16.33 13.82 23.19
N ALA A 159 -16.26 13.27 24.40
CA ALA A 159 -15.27 13.67 25.39
C ALA A 159 -13.83 13.41 24.89
N LEU A 160 -13.58 12.25 24.26
CA LEU A 160 -12.31 11.93 23.61
C LEU A 160 -11.99 12.88 22.45
N MET A 161 -12.98 13.30 21.67
CA MET A 161 -12.81 14.30 20.60
C MET A 161 -12.29 15.62 21.17
N PHE A 162 -12.90 16.15 22.23
CA PHE A 162 -12.43 17.39 22.86
C PHE A 162 -11.02 17.24 23.44
N TYR A 163 -10.72 16.10 24.06
CA TYR A 163 -9.36 15.79 24.53
C TYR A 163 -8.35 15.77 23.38
N ALA A 164 -8.71 15.12 22.26
CA ALA A 164 -7.88 15.06 21.06
C ALA A 164 -7.62 16.47 20.50
N ILE A 165 -8.64 17.32 20.32
CA ILE A 165 -8.47 18.71 19.85
C ILE A 165 -7.53 19.50 20.76
N ARG A 166 -7.71 19.40 22.09
CA ARG A 166 -6.83 20.06 23.05
C ARG A 166 -5.39 19.59 22.90
N TRP A 167 -5.18 18.28 22.80
CA TRP A 167 -3.86 17.68 22.63
C TRP A 167 -3.20 18.09 21.29
N MET A 168 -3.97 18.07 20.20
CA MET A 168 -3.56 18.50 18.87
C MET A 168 -3.08 19.97 18.87
N ARG A 169 -3.87 20.88 19.44
CA ARG A 169 -3.52 22.29 19.60
C ARG A 169 -2.21 22.48 20.36
N LEU A 170 -2.00 21.75 21.46
CA LEU A 170 -0.77 21.84 22.24
C LEU A 170 0.46 21.41 21.44
N ILE A 171 0.34 20.41 20.57
CA ILE A 171 1.45 19.95 19.73
C ILE A 171 1.77 20.97 18.64
N ILE A 172 0.74 21.48 17.95
CA ILE A 172 0.91 22.48 16.89
C ILE A 172 1.59 23.73 17.46
N VAL A 173 1.13 24.22 18.61
CA VAL A 173 1.75 25.36 19.30
C VAL A 173 3.20 25.05 19.65
N LYS A 174 3.50 23.87 20.22
CA LYS A 174 4.89 23.48 20.54
C LYS A 174 5.78 23.43 19.29
N LEU A 175 5.29 22.92 18.17
CA LEU A 175 6.05 22.86 16.91
C LEU A 175 6.25 24.26 16.29
N SER A 176 5.29 25.17 16.49
CA SER A 176 5.38 26.56 16.01
C SER A 176 6.46 27.35 16.74
N PHE A 177 6.63 27.09 18.05
CA PHE A 177 7.61 27.77 18.90
C PHE A 177 8.95 27.04 19.03
N SER A 178 9.01 25.72 18.79
CA SER A 178 10.29 25.03 18.75
C SER A 178 11.00 25.37 17.43
N GLN A 179 11.90 26.36 17.48
CA GLN A 179 12.96 26.47 16.49
C GLN A 179 13.57 25.07 16.30
N PHE A 180 13.80 24.65 15.06
CA PHE A 180 14.51 23.41 14.73
C PHE A 180 15.87 23.43 15.46
N ILE A 181 15.91 22.90 16.68
CA ILE A 181 17.16 22.62 17.38
C ILE A 181 17.78 21.53 16.54
N ASN A 182 18.66 21.95 15.63
CA ASN A 182 19.63 21.10 14.97
C ASN A 182 20.39 20.41 16.11
N ARG A 183 19.89 19.25 16.56
CA ARG A 183 20.69 18.31 17.33
C ARG A 183 21.77 17.86 16.39
N ILE A 184 22.89 18.58 16.43
CA ILE A 184 24.18 18.10 15.97
C ILE A 184 24.38 16.81 16.75
N HIS A 185 24.13 15.68 16.08
CA HIS A 185 24.50 14.39 16.62
C HIS A 185 26.01 14.30 16.48
N ASP A 186 26.68 13.97 17.59
CA ASP A 186 28.06 13.54 17.55
C ASP A 186 28.18 12.45 16.50
N VAL A 187 28.91 12.74 15.43
CA VAL A 187 29.19 11.83 14.34
C VAL A 187 30.18 10.82 14.92
N GLY A 188 29.65 9.80 15.60
CA GLY A 188 30.46 8.66 16.04
C GLY A 188 31.22 8.06 14.86
N GLU A 189 32.36 7.44 15.15
CA GLU A 189 33.25 6.86 14.15
C GLU A 189 32.49 6.04 13.10
N VAL A 190 32.52 6.50 11.85
CA VAL A 190 31.82 5.85 10.75
C VAL A 190 32.65 4.64 10.32
N SER A 191 32.30 3.46 10.84
CA SER A 191 32.87 2.21 10.35
C SER A 191 32.39 1.91 8.92
N ILE A 192 33.30 2.05 7.95
CA ILE A 192 33.02 1.74 6.55
C ILE A 192 33.27 0.25 6.33
N LYS A 193 32.19 -0.52 6.15
CA LYS A 193 32.29 -1.92 5.69
C LYS A 193 32.29 -1.95 4.17
N ILE A 194 33.40 -2.39 3.58
CA ILE A 194 33.51 -2.60 2.14
C ILE A 194 32.60 -3.78 1.75
N CYS A 195 31.80 -3.61 0.71
CA CYS A 195 30.91 -4.63 0.15
C CYS A 195 31.00 -4.60 -1.38
N SER A 196 30.59 -5.68 -2.04
CA SER A 196 30.47 -5.69 -3.51
C SER A 196 29.51 -4.60 -4.00
N SER A 197 29.79 -4.01 -5.16
CA SER A 197 29.05 -2.84 -5.67
C SER A 197 27.55 -3.08 -5.81
N TRP A 198 27.15 -4.26 -6.29
CA TRP A 198 25.73 -4.62 -6.46
C TRP A 198 25.01 -4.73 -5.11
N LEU A 199 25.64 -5.36 -4.11
CA LEU A 199 25.06 -5.57 -2.79
C LEU A 199 25.04 -4.26 -1.98
N GLY A 200 26.02 -3.38 -2.22
CA GLY A 200 26.03 -2.01 -1.72
C GLY A 200 24.83 -1.20 -2.20
N LEU A 201 24.49 -1.29 -3.50
CA LEU A 201 23.30 -0.65 -4.07
C LEU A 201 22.00 -1.21 -3.48
N VAL A 202 21.86 -2.54 -3.39
CA VAL A 202 20.69 -3.17 -2.77
C VAL A 202 20.53 -2.75 -1.30
N LYS A 203 21.62 -2.78 -0.51
CA LYS A 203 21.59 -2.34 0.90
C LYS A 203 21.25 -0.87 1.04
N LYS A 204 21.76 -0.03 0.14
CA LYS A 204 21.43 1.40 0.10
C LYS A 204 19.94 1.59 -0.12
N ASP A 205 19.36 0.95 -1.13
CA ASP A 205 17.94 1.14 -1.44
C ASP A 205 17.03 0.61 -0.34
N LEU A 206 17.34 -0.55 0.25
CA LEU A 206 16.63 -1.06 1.43
C LEU A 206 16.77 -0.11 2.64
N ARG A 207 17.94 0.53 2.82
CA ARG A 207 18.14 1.52 3.89
C ARG A 207 17.36 2.81 3.62
N VAL A 208 17.24 3.24 2.37
CA VAL A 208 16.43 4.42 1.99
C VAL A 208 14.95 4.11 2.15
N ALA A 209 14.50 2.96 1.63
CA ALA A 209 13.13 2.49 1.76
C ALA A 209 12.73 2.36 3.23
N SER A 210 13.61 1.80 4.06
CA SER A 210 13.33 1.68 5.48
C SER A 210 13.29 3.00 6.25
N ARG A 211 13.69 4.12 5.65
CA ARG A 211 13.68 5.45 6.31
C ARG A 211 12.54 6.35 5.83
N SER A 212 11.80 5.95 4.82
CA SER A 212 10.71 6.72 4.23
C SER A 212 9.45 5.86 4.11
N PRO A 213 8.35 6.20 4.80
CA PRO A 213 7.10 5.45 4.72
C PRO A 213 6.58 5.29 3.29
N ALA A 214 6.74 6.32 2.46
CA ALA A 214 6.29 6.29 1.07
C ALA A 214 7.09 5.31 0.19
N TYR A 215 8.39 5.12 0.45
CA TYR A 215 9.17 4.11 -0.28
C TYR A 215 8.92 2.70 0.27
N ALA A 216 8.74 2.57 1.58
CA ALA A 216 8.36 1.30 2.19
C ALA A 216 7.01 0.79 1.68
N SER A 217 6.01 1.67 1.52
CA SER A 217 4.69 1.29 1.01
C SER A 217 4.76 0.72 -0.40
N VAL A 218 5.55 1.32 -1.29
CA VAL A 218 5.77 0.82 -2.67
C VAL A 218 6.37 -0.58 -2.67
N PHE A 219 7.30 -0.89 -1.74
CA PHE A 219 7.93 -2.22 -1.67
C PHE A 219 6.98 -3.28 -1.13
N THR A 220 6.08 -2.91 -0.22
CA THR A 220 5.12 -3.84 0.38
C THR A 220 3.85 -4.04 -0.44
N LEU A 221 3.59 -3.17 -1.42
CA LEU A 221 2.35 -3.13 -2.19
C LEU A 221 2.02 -4.49 -2.84
N PRO A 222 2.96 -5.19 -3.50
CA PRO A 222 2.69 -6.53 -4.05
C PRO A 222 2.24 -7.54 -3.00
N SER A 223 2.88 -7.55 -1.82
CA SER A 223 2.50 -8.45 -0.72
C SER A 223 1.10 -8.15 -0.19
N ILE A 224 0.72 -6.87 -0.13
CA ILE A 224 -0.60 -6.45 0.34
C ILE A 224 -1.70 -6.86 -0.63
N GLN A 225 -1.44 -6.72 -1.94
CA GLN A 225 -2.39 -7.20 -2.93
C GLN A 225 -2.64 -8.70 -2.78
N MET A 226 -1.57 -9.49 -2.56
CA MET A 226 -1.72 -10.93 -2.33
C MET A 226 -2.56 -11.24 -1.09
N ILE A 227 -2.37 -10.52 0.02
CA ILE A 227 -3.22 -10.65 1.21
C ILE A 227 -4.69 -10.46 0.84
N VAL A 228 -5.00 -9.36 0.14
CA VAL A 228 -6.40 -9.04 -0.18
C VAL A 228 -7.01 -10.07 -1.12
N VAL A 229 -6.29 -10.45 -2.17
CA VAL A 229 -6.77 -11.47 -3.11
C VAL A 229 -7.07 -12.76 -2.36
N VAL A 230 -6.18 -13.25 -1.50
CA VAL A 230 -6.42 -14.49 -0.76
C VAL A 230 -7.60 -14.37 0.20
N LEU A 231 -7.76 -13.23 0.87
CA LEU A 231 -8.95 -12.99 1.69
C LEU A 231 -10.23 -13.07 0.83
N THR A 232 -10.21 -12.53 -0.40
CA THR A 232 -11.41 -12.58 -1.27
C THR A 232 -11.73 -14.01 -1.70
N LEU A 233 -10.69 -14.85 -1.82
CA LEU A 233 -10.83 -16.29 -2.11
C LEU A 233 -11.45 -17.07 -0.95
N SER A 234 -11.09 -16.71 0.29
CA SER A 234 -11.57 -17.39 1.50
C SER A 234 -13.07 -17.19 1.77
N GLY A 235 -13.72 -16.21 1.15
CA GLY A 235 -15.14 -15.89 1.33
C GLY A 235 -16.14 -16.87 0.70
N GLY A 236 -15.72 -18.08 0.29
CA GLY A 236 -16.60 -19.15 -0.17
C GLY A 236 -17.29 -18.96 -1.53
N LYS A 237 -17.07 -17.82 -2.23
CA LYS A 237 -17.73 -17.52 -3.51
C LYS A 237 -17.08 -18.19 -4.73
N ILE A 238 -15.97 -18.90 -4.58
CA ILE A 238 -15.24 -19.51 -5.70
C ILE A 238 -14.81 -20.93 -5.32
N ALA A 239 -15.77 -21.86 -5.33
CA ALA A 239 -15.52 -23.28 -5.05
C ALA A 239 -14.63 -23.97 -6.11
N GLU A 240 -14.44 -23.36 -7.28
CA GLU A 240 -13.51 -23.83 -8.30
C GLU A 240 -12.77 -22.64 -8.91
N LEU A 241 -11.54 -22.41 -8.45
CA LEU A 241 -10.67 -21.39 -9.03
C LEU A 241 -10.19 -21.85 -10.41
N GLY A 242 -10.90 -21.46 -11.46
CA GLY A 242 -10.46 -21.71 -12.83
C GLY A 242 -9.05 -21.16 -13.08
N LEU A 243 -8.24 -21.88 -13.88
CA LEU A 243 -6.88 -21.46 -14.27
C LEU A 243 -6.77 -19.99 -14.71
N PRO A 244 -7.72 -19.41 -15.50
CA PRO A 244 -7.65 -18.01 -15.89
C PRO A 244 -7.69 -17.04 -14.70
N TYR A 245 -8.41 -17.39 -13.63
CA TYR A 245 -8.45 -16.57 -12.42
C TYR A 245 -7.11 -16.63 -11.70
N VAL A 246 -6.54 -17.82 -11.52
CA VAL A 246 -5.22 -18.02 -10.89
C VAL A 246 -4.14 -17.23 -11.63
N LEU A 247 -4.14 -17.31 -12.95
CA LEU A 247 -3.25 -16.54 -13.81
C LEU A 247 -3.52 -15.02 -13.75
N GLY A 248 -4.77 -14.61 -13.62
CA GLY A 248 -5.16 -13.21 -13.40
C GLY A 248 -4.60 -12.66 -12.09
N VAL A 249 -4.64 -13.43 -11.00
CA VAL A 249 -4.01 -13.05 -9.72
C VAL A 249 -2.51 -12.86 -9.89
N ILE A 250 -1.83 -13.82 -10.51
CA ILE A 250 -0.39 -13.74 -10.79
C ILE A 250 -0.06 -12.53 -11.67
N ALA A 251 -0.90 -12.23 -12.68
CA ALA A 251 -0.76 -11.05 -13.52
C ALA A 251 -0.90 -9.76 -12.70
N THR A 252 -1.88 -9.65 -11.80
CA THR A 252 -2.00 -8.44 -10.97
C THR A 252 -0.80 -8.24 -10.05
N ALA A 253 -0.25 -9.32 -9.48
CA ALA A 253 0.93 -9.25 -8.65
C ALA A 253 2.17 -8.82 -9.46
N SER A 254 2.38 -9.39 -10.65
CA SER A 254 3.49 -9.03 -11.52
C SER A 254 3.40 -7.57 -11.96
N LEU A 255 2.22 -7.10 -12.36
CA LEU A 255 1.95 -5.70 -12.72
C LEU A 255 2.32 -4.72 -11.59
N LEU A 256 1.92 -5.02 -10.36
CA LEU A 256 2.23 -4.16 -9.21
C LEU A 256 3.73 -4.16 -8.89
N THR A 257 4.42 -5.29 -9.05
CA THR A 257 5.87 -5.33 -8.88
C THR A 257 6.63 -4.52 -9.91
N LEU A 258 6.09 -4.37 -11.12
CA LEU A 258 6.69 -3.58 -12.19
C LEU A 258 6.59 -2.06 -11.96
N LEU A 259 5.86 -1.61 -10.94
CA LEU A 259 5.92 -0.21 -10.50
C LEU A 259 7.21 0.09 -9.73
N ILE A 260 7.92 -0.93 -9.25
CA ILE A 260 9.11 -0.79 -8.38
C ILE A 260 10.39 -0.41 -9.15
N PRO A 261 10.75 -1.03 -10.30
CA PRO A 261 11.94 -0.65 -11.06
C PRO A 261 12.02 0.84 -11.43
N PRO A 262 10.97 1.47 -12.02
CA PRO A 262 11.04 2.89 -12.38
C PRO A 262 11.06 3.80 -11.15
N THR A 263 10.39 3.40 -10.06
CA THR A 263 10.42 4.18 -8.80
C THR A 263 11.80 4.17 -8.17
N LEU A 264 12.45 3.02 -8.09
CA LEU A 264 13.82 2.90 -7.60
C LEU A 264 14.82 3.69 -8.44
N PHE A 265 14.68 3.63 -9.77
CA PHE A 265 15.57 4.36 -10.67
C PHE A 265 15.43 5.88 -10.51
N SER A 266 14.20 6.38 -10.29
CA SER A 266 13.95 7.81 -10.08
C SER A 266 14.68 8.40 -8.86
N VAL A 267 14.80 7.63 -7.78
CA VAL A 267 15.51 8.03 -6.56
C VAL A 267 16.98 8.26 -6.84
N GLU A 268 17.57 7.44 -7.70
CA GLU A 268 18.97 7.58 -8.09
C GLU A 268 19.21 8.78 -9.01
N VAL A 269 18.22 9.16 -9.82
CA VAL A 269 18.31 10.36 -10.66
C VAL A 269 18.25 11.64 -9.81
N VAL A 270 17.46 11.68 -8.73
CA VAL A 270 17.49 12.79 -7.76
C VAL A 270 18.86 12.87 -7.08
N ALA A 271 19.46 11.72 -6.76
CA ALA A 271 20.80 11.62 -6.20
C ALA A 271 21.94 11.67 -7.26
N SER A 272 21.63 11.94 -8.53
CA SER A 272 22.55 11.70 -9.66
C SER A 272 23.78 12.58 -9.69
N ALA A 273 23.79 13.70 -8.94
CA ALA A 273 25.00 14.45 -8.70
C ALA A 273 26.11 13.58 -8.05
N TYR A 274 25.72 12.61 -7.20
CA TYR A 274 26.64 11.71 -6.51
C TYR A 274 26.90 10.39 -7.24
N THR A 275 25.96 9.90 -8.07
CA THR A 275 26.20 8.66 -8.84
C THR A 275 27.08 8.89 -10.06
N ARG A 276 27.14 10.12 -10.59
CA ARG A 276 28.07 10.51 -11.66
C ARG A 276 29.54 10.47 -11.23
N SER A 277 29.82 10.65 -9.94
CA SER A 277 31.18 10.61 -9.39
C SER A 277 31.62 9.22 -8.94
N LEU A 278 30.71 8.24 -8.88
CA LEU A 278 31.03 6.88 -8.44
C LEU A 278 31.33 5.99 -9.65
N PRO A 279 32.41 5.19 -9.65
CA PRO A 279 32.77 4.29 -10.75
C PRO A 279 31.89 3.03 -10.76
N ILE A 280 30.58 3.21 -10.97
CA ILE A 280 29.58 2.14 -11.01
C ILE A 280 29.13 1.98 -12.46
N SER A 281 29.28 0.78 -13.02
CA SER A 281 28.82 0.51 -14.40
C SER A 281 27.31 0.46 -14.47
N ARG A 282 26.73 0.92 -15.59
CA ARG A 282 25.28 0.89 -15.82
C ARG A 282 24.69 -0.52 -15.66
N ARG A 283 25.47 -1.52 -16.08
CA ARG A 283 25.10 -2.93 -15.94
C ARG A 283 24.94 -3.36 -14.49
N THR A 284 25.83 -2.95 -13.59
CA THR A 284 25.69 -3.25 -12.14
C THR A 284 24.51 -2.53 -11.52
N LEU A 285 24.19 -1.31 -11.97
CA LEU A 285 23.03 -0.56 -11.51
C LEU A 285 21.74 -1.28 -11.90
N VAL A 286 21.55 -1.57 -13.20
CA VAL A 286 20.36 -2.28 -13.70
C VAL A 286 20.21 -3.65 -13.03
N GLY A 287 21.30 -4.42 -12.96
CA GLY A 287 21.28 -5.74 -12.32
C GLY A 287 20.90 -5.69 -10.83
N SER A 288 21.43 -4.73 -10.06
CA SER A 288 21.09 -4.59 -8.64
C SER A 288 19.61 -4.31 -8.40
N LYS A 289 18.99 -3.51 -9.27
CA LYS A 289 17.58 -3.12 -9.18
C LYS A 289 16.66 -4.25 -9.59
N ALA A 290 16.99 -4.97 -10.66
CA ALA A 290 16.28 -6.18 -11.08
C ALA A 290 16.32 -7.28 -10.00
N ILE A 291 17.46 -7.46 -9.33
CA ILE A 291 17.59 -8.40 -8.20
C ILE A 291 16.70 -7.97 -7.02
N LEU A 292 16.64 -6.66 -6.72
CA LEU A 292 15.79 -6.17 -5.64
C LEU A 292 14.30 -6.35 -5.97
N THR A 293 13.87 -6.08 -7.20
CA THR A 293 12.46 -6.18 -7.62
C THR A 293 11.99 -7.64 -7.65
N THR A 294 12.84 -8.55 -8.11
CA THR A 294 12.58 -10.00 -8.06
C THR A 294 12.51 -10.52 -6.63
N LEU A 295 13.39 -10.07 -5.74
CA LEU A 295 13.31 -10.42 -4.32
C LEU A 295 11.99 -9.96 -3.70
N ILE A 296 11.53 -8.74 -4.01
CA ILE A 296 10.23 -8.24 -3.55
C ILE A 296 9.08 -9.12 -4.07
N TYR A 297 9.10 -9.51 -5.34
CA TYR A 297 8.10 -10.45 -5.87
C TYR A 297 8.14 -11.80 -5.15
N ILE A 298 9.32 -12.38 -4.91
CA ILE A 298 9.47 -13.62 -4.12
C ILE A 298 8.88 -13.45 -2.72
N THR A 299 9.12 -12.32 -2.04
CA THR A 299 8.52 -12.08 -0.72
C THR A 299 7.00 -12.00 -0.79
N SER A 300 6.42 -11.46 -1.86
CA SER A 300 4.97 -11.46 -2.06
C SER A 300 4.40 -12.88 -2.26
N LEU A 301 5.14 -13.78 -2.93
CA LEU A 301 4.77 -15.18 -3.10
C LEU A 301 4.87 -15.97 -1.78
N ILE A 302 5.86 -15.66 -0.93
CA ILE A 302 5.96 -16.27 0.41
C ILE A 302 4.76 -15.84 1.27
N VAL A 303 4.40 -14.56 1.25
CA VAL A 303 3.21 -14.05 1.95
C VAL A 303 1.94 -14.74 1.44
N LEU A 304 1.79 -14.86 0.12
CA LEU A 304 0.71 -15.60 -0.52
C LEU A 304 0.64 -17.05 0.00
N LEU A 305 1.76 -17.78 -0.03
CA LEU A 305 1.85 -19.17 0.44
C LEU A 305 1.43 -19.29 1.91
N VAL A 306 1.96 -18.44 2.79
CA VAL A 306 1.62 -18.46 4.22
C VAL A 306 0.12 -18.25 4.46
N ILE A 307 -0.51 -17.31 3.75
CA ILE A 307 -1.92 -17.01 3.95
C ILE A 307 -2.81 -18.11 3.37
N THR A 308 -2.44 -18.67 2.21
CA THR A 308 -3.18 -19.82 1.65
C THR A 308 -3.13 -21.03 2.59
N LEU A 309 -2.01 -21.24 3.29
CA LEU A 309 -1.88 -22.29 4.31
C LEU A 309 -2.73 -22.00 5.56
N ILE A 310 -2.80 -20.74 5.99
CA ILE A 310 -3.59 -20.35 7.18
C ILE A 310 -5.10 -20.48 6.92
N LEU A 311 -5.56 -20.10 5.73
CA LEU A 311 -6.99 -20.10 5.40
C LEU A 311 -7.50 -21.44 4.84
N ASP A 312 -6.64 -22.47 4.83
CA ASP A 312 -6.93 -23.81 4.28
C ASP A 312 -7.51 -23.78 2.85
N VAL A 313 -7.17 -22.74 2.08
CA VAL A 313 -7.53 -22.65 0.68
C VAL A 313 -6.55 -23.55 -0.06
N MET A 314 -6.92 -24.83 -0.19
CA MET A 314 -6.16 -25.95 -0.79
C MET A 314 -5.80 -25.72 -2.27
N ASN A 315 -5.07 -24.67 -2.58
CA ASN A 315 -4.66 -24.31 -3.93
C ASN A 315 -3.14 -24.03 -4.01
N ILE A 316 -2.34 -25.07 -3.74
CA ILE A 316 -0.87 -25.07 -3.89
C ILE A 316 -0.45 -24.66 -5.32
N LEU A 317 -1.35 -24.82 -6.30
CA LEU A 317 -1.14 -24.41 -7.70
C LEU A 317 -0.86 -22.90 -7.82
N LEU A 318 -1.50 -22.06 -7.00
CA LEU A 318 -1.37 -20.60 -7.08
C LEU A 318 0.06 -20.11 -6.76
N PRO A 319 0.67 -20.44 -5.60
CA PRO A 319 2.07 -20.11 -5.34
C PRO A 319 3.04 -20.85 -6.27
N ALA A 320 2.72 -22.07 -6.74
CA ALA A 320 3.56 -22.81 -7.67
C ALA A 320 3.65 -22.14 -9.05
N LEU A 321 2.52 -21.75 -9.64
CA LEU A 321 2.47 -20.98 -10.88
C LEU A 321 3.11 -19.58 -10.70
N GLY A 322 2.91 -18.96 -9.54
CA GLY A 322 3.59 -17.72 -9.18
C GLY A 322 5.12 -17.86 -9.18
N ALA A 323 5.65 -19.00 -8.70
CA ALA A 323 7.08 -19.29 -8.72
C ALA A 323 7.62 -19.50 -10.14
N ILE A 324 6.86 -20.15 -11.04
CA ILE A 324 7.22 -20.28 -12.45
C ILE A 324 7.34 -18.91 -13.13
N GLN A 325 6.55 -17.92 -12.70
CA GLN A 325 6.56 -16.56 -13.24
C GLN A 325 7.77 -15.70 -12.80
N ILE A 326 8.57 -16.13 -11.82
CA ILE A 326 9.73 -15.35 -11.30
C ILE A 326 10.70 -14.91 -12.41
N PRO A 327 11.13 -15.77 -13.37
CA PRO A 327 12.04 -15.38 -14.43
C PRO A 327 11.46 -14.29 -15.35
N ALA A 328 10.16 -14.34 -15.66
CA ALA A 328 9.50 -13.34 -16.48
C ALA A 328 9.40 -11.97 -15.78
N VAL A 329 9.11 -11.94 -14.47
CA VAL A 329 9.17 -10.69 -13.68
C VAL A 329 10.58 -10.11 -13.67
N SER A 330 11.60 -10.95 -13.56
CA SER A 330 12.99 -10.52 -13.70
C SER A 330 13.27 -9.94 -15.09
N ALA A 331 12.84 -10.62 -16.15
CA ALA A 331 13.03 -10.18 -17.53
C ALA A 331 12.39 -8.82 -17.77
N ALA A 332 11.13 -8.66 -17.36
CA ALA A 332 10.38 -7.43 -17.46
C ALA A 332 11.07 -6.26 -16.72
N SER A 333 11.53 -6.50 -15.47
CA SER A 333 12.26 -5.48 -14.71
C SER A 333 13.57 -5.04 -15.39
N ILE A 334 14.31 -5.97 -16.00
CA ILE A 334 15.51 -5.67 -16.77
C ILE A 334 15.15 -4.80 -17.98
N VAL A 335 14.11 -5.16 -18.74
CA VAL A 335 13.67 -4.41 -19.93
C VAL A 335 13.29 -2.97 -19.57
N GLU A 336 12.50 -2.75 -18.52
CA GLU A 336 12.13 -1.39 -18.07
C GLU A 336 13.35 -0.56 -17.72
N LEU A 337 14.27 -1.14 -16.95
CA LEU A 337 15.50 -0.47 -16.52
C LEU A 337 16.46 -0.22 -17.69
N LEU A 338 16.51 -1.11 -18.69
CA LEU A 338 17.28 -0.89 -19.92
C LEU A 338 16.74 0.29 -20.72
N ILE A 339 15.41 0.42 -20.85
CA ILE A 339 14.78 1.56 -21.53
C ILE A 339 15.10 2.87 -20.79
N LEU A 340 15.02 2.85 -19.45
CA LEU A 340 15.39 4.01 -18.63
C LEU A 340 16.88 4.36 -18.73
N ALA A 341 17.76 3.36 -18.76
CA ALA A 341 19.21 3.55 -18.82
C ALA A 341 19.73 3.97 -20.22
N ARG A 342 18.98 3.69 -21.30
CA ARG A 342 19.34 4.05 -22.68
C ARG A 342 18.89 5.47 -23.08
N LYS A 343 17.88 6.05 -22.44
CA LYS A 343 17.50 7.45 -22.69
C LYS A 343 18.70 8.36 -22.33
N PRO A 344 19.09 9.32 -23.19
CA PRO A 344 20.31 10.10 -22.98
C PRO A 344 20.20 10.86 -21.66
N LEU A 345 21.07 10.49 -20.71
CA LEU A 345 21.25 11.10 -19.38
C LEU A 345 21.57 12.63 -19.41
N GLY A 346 21.56 13.26 -20.60
CA GLY A 346 21.83 14.67 -20.85
C GLY A 346 20.57 15.52 -21.10
N GLN A 347 19.44 14.94 -21.51
CA GLN A 347 18.16 15.65 -21.38
C GLN A 347 17.71 15.43 -19.96
N VAL A 348 17.90 16.46 -19.14
CA VAL A 348 17.50 16.52 -17.73
C VAL A 348 16.08 15.97 -17.61
N LEU A 349 15.96 14.68 -17.30
CA LEU A 349 14.94 14.20 -16.40
C LEU A 349 15.20 15.05 -15.16
N VAL A 350 14.55 16.21 -15.11
CA VAL A 350 14.28 16.97 -13.90
C VAL A 350 13.45 15.99 -13.09
N ALA A 351 14.15 15.05 -12.49
CA ALA A 351 13.62 13.88 -11.82
C ALA A 351 13.10 14.28 -10.45
N ALA A 352 12.50 15.48 -10.36
CA ALA A 352 11.97 15.96 -9.11
C ALA A 352 10.66 15.25 -8.78
N ASN A 353 9.95 14.67 -9.75
CA ASN A 353 8.70 13.96 -9.50
C ASN A 353 8.33 13.03 -10.66
N LEU A 354 8.28 11.71 -10.43
CA LEU A 354 7.63 10.75 -11.35
C LEU A 354 6.21 11.19 -11.75
N TYR A 355 5.52 11.88 -10.84
CA TYR A 355 4.21 12.47 -11.04
C TYR A 355 4.16 13.59 -12.09
N THR A 356 5.28 14.24 -12.41
CA THR A 356 5.30 15.33 -13.40
C THR A 356 5.42 14.86 -14.84
N ARG A 357 5.77 13.58 -15.07
CA ARG A 357 5.91 12.99 -16.41
C ARG A 357 5.32 11.58 -16.45
N ILE A 358 4.06 11.45 -16.04
CA ILE A 358 3.28 10.19 -16.07
C ILE A 358 3.33 9.54 -17.46
N SER A 359 3.34 10.31 -18.55
CA SER A 359 3.46 9.80 -19.92
C SER A 359 4.76 9.02 -20.16
N ASN A 360 5.89 9.48 -19.61
CA ASN A 360 7.18 8.79 -19.71
C ASN A 360 7.22 7.53 -18.85
N LEU A 361 6.53 7.54 -17.70
CA LEU A 361 6.38 6.37 -16.84
C LEU A 361 5.56 5.29 -17.57
N ILE A 362 4.43 5.66 -18.17
CA ILE A 362 3.58 4.76 -18.95
C ILE A 362 4.37 4.12 -20.10
N LEU A 363 5.13 4.92 -20.87
CA LEU A 363 5.95 4.42 -21.98
C LEU A 363 7.03 3.41 -21.56
N VAL A 364 7.50 3.48 -20.31
CA VAL A 364 8.50 2.54 -19.78
C VAL A 364 7.84 1.28 -19.26
N ILE A 365 6.71 1.43 -18.56
CA ILE A 365 5.98 0.31 -17.95
C ILE A 365 5.34 -0.59 -19.02
N ILE A 366 4.80 -0.05 -20.11
CA ILE A 366 4.11 -0.84 -21.15
C ILE A 366 5.00 -2.01 -21.64
N PRO A 367 6.25 -1.80 -22.08
CA PRO A 367 7.15 -2.89 -22.43
C PRO A 367 7.38 -3.92 -21.32
N GLY A 368 7.56 -3.48 -20.07
CA GLY A 368 7.69 -4.38 -18.92
C GLY A 368 6.45 -5.24 -18.73
N ILE A 369 5.27 -4.63 -18.79
CA ILE A 369 3.97 -5.31 -18.72
C ILE A 369 3.84 -6.35 -19.83
N THR A 370 4.20 -6.00 -21.06
CA THR A 370 4.09 -6.94 -22.19
C THR A 370 4.95 -8.18 -21.99
N VAL A 371 6.17 -8.03 -21.48
CA VAL A 371 7.06 -9.15 -21.15
C VAL A 371 6.47 -9.98 -20.01
N ALA A 372 5.98 -9.36 -18.93
CA ALA A 372 5.41 -10.13 -17.84
C ALA A 372 4.10 -10.86 -18.21
N ILE A 373 3.28 -10.32 -19.11
CA ILE A 373 1.98 -10.92 -19.49
C ILE A 373 2.11 -11.98 -20.59
N LEU A 374 3.13 -11.92 -21.45
CA LEU A 374 3.26 -12.83 -22.59
C LEU A 374 3.29 -14.31 -22.20
N PRO A 375 4.03 -14.75 -21.15
CA PRO A 375 3.99 -16.13 -20.69
C PRO A 375 2.59 -16.54 -20.21
N ILE A 376 1.88 -15.62 -19.55
CA ILE A 376 0.51 -15.84 -19.07
C ILE A 376 -0.45 -16.03 -20.25
N VAL A 377 -0.37 -15.19 -21.28
CA VAL A 377 -1.18 -15.34 -22.49
C VAL A 377 -0.86 -16.66 -23.21
N ALA A 378 0.42 -17.00 -23.33
CA ALA A 378 0.84 -18.28 -23.92
C ALA A 378 0.27 -19.48 -23.14
N THR A 379 0.20 -19.42 -21.81
CA THR A 379 -0.42 -20.47 -21.01
C THR A 379 -1.94 -20.57 -21.19
N ILE A 380 -2.63 -19.45 -21.37
CA ILE A 380 -4.08 -19.45 -21.64
C ILE A 380 -4.35 -20.10 -23.01
N ILE A 381 -3.53 -19.79 -24.02
CA ILE A 381 -3.63 -20.41 -25.35
C ILE A 381 -3.34 -21.91 -25.25
N ALA A 382 -2.29 -22.30 -24.52
CA ALA A 382 -1.97 -23.71 -24.27
C ALA A 382 -3.10 -24.42 -23.53
N PHE A 383 -3.74 -23.78 -22.55
CA PHE A 383 -4.89 -24.33 -21.84
C PHE A 383 -6.09 -24.61 -22.75
N ILE A 384 -6.36 -23.71 -23.71
CA ILE A 384 -7.44 -23.89 -24.70
C ILE A 384 -7.13 -25.05 -25.65
N LEU A 385 -5.88 -25.20 -26.07
CA LEU A 385 -5.47 -26.23 -27.03
C LEU A 385 -5.29 -27.61 -26.39
N THR A 386 -4.60 -27.69 -25.25
CA THR A 386 -4.24 -28.96 -24.59
C THR A 386 -3.85 -28.74 -23.12
N GLN A 387 -4.65 -29.27 -22.19
CA GLN A 387 -4.43 -29.10 -20.73
C GLN A 387 -3.07 -29.63 -20.24
N GLN A 388 -2.49 -30.63 -20.91
CA GLN A 388 -1.20 -31.21 -20.53
C GLN A 388 0.00 -30.27 -20.79
N LEU A 389 -0.17 -29.25 -21.65
CA LEU A 389 0.91 -28.35 -22.07
C LEU A 389 1.05 -27.09 -21.21
N ILE A 390 0.19 -26.87 -20.22
CA ILE A 390 0.16 -25.63 -19.42
C ILE A 390 1.51 -25.36 -18.74
N ILE A 391 2.00 -26.29 -17.92
CA ILE A 391 3.24 -26.12 -17.15
C ILE A 391 4.48 -26.04 -18.07
N PRO A 392 4.65 -26.95 -19.06
CA PRO A 392 5.79 -26.88 -19.98
C PRO A 392 5.85 -25.56 -20.77
N VAL A 393 4.72 -25.11 -21.31
CA VAL A 393 4.67 -23.85 -22.08
C VAL A 393 4.96 -22.65 -21.17
N PHE A 394 4.44 -22.66 -19.95
CA PHE A 394 4.69 -21.57 -19.01
C PHE A 394 6.17 -21.44 -18.65
N LEU A 395 6.79 -22.57 -18.31
CA LEU A 395 8.18 -22.61 -17.90
C LEU A 395 9.11 -22.27 -19.07
N LEU A 396 8.82 -22.78 -20.28
CA LEU A 396 9.62 -22.47 -21.47
C LEU A 396 9.59 -20.98 -21.80
N THR A 397 8.40 -20.38 -21.83
CA THR A 397 8.22 -18.96 -22.21
C THR A 397 8.88 -18.03 -21.20
N THR A 398 8.67 -18.24 -19.90
CA THR A 398 9.30 -17.44 -18.83
C THR A 398 10.83 -17.52 -18.85
N LEU A 399 11.40 -18.71 -19.09
CA LEU A 399 12.86 -18.88 -19.20
C LEU A 399 13.44 -18.24 -20.46
N LEU A 400 12.78 -18.38 -21.61
CA LEU A 400 13.22 -17.76 -22.85
C LEU A 400 13.28 -16.24 -22.74
N GLU A 401 12.25 -15.61 -22.16
CA GLU A 401 12.26 -14.17 -21.91
C GLU A 401 13.39 -13.73 -20.98
N PHE A 402 13.65 -14.50 -19.93
CA PHE A 402 14.73 -14.23 -19.00
C PHE A 402 16.10 -14.31 -19.67
N ILE A 403 16.34 -15.34 -20.48
CA ILE A 403 17.59 -15.50 -21.23
C ILE A 403 17.78 -14.33 -22.21
N LEU A 404 16.72 -13.95 -22.94
CA LEU A 404 16.77 -12.82 -23.87
C LEU A 404 17.09 -11.50 -23.15
N ALA A 405 16.42 -11.25 -22.02
CA ALA A 405 16.66 -10.05 -21.21
C ALA A 405 18.09 -10.01 -20.65
N LEU A 406 18.62 -11.16 -20.18
CA LEU A 406 20.02 -11.26 -19.76
C LEU A 406 20.97 -10.95 -20.92
N CYS A 407 20.79 -11.56 -22.09
CA CYS A 407 21.62 -11.27 -23.26
C CYS A 407 21.65 -9.77 -23.59
N CYS A 408 20.50 -9.10 -23.52
CA CYS A 408 20.42 -7.64 -23.69
C CYS A 408 21.18 -6.86 -22.60
N LEU A 409 21.14 -7.32 -21.35
CA LEU A 409 21.89 -6.71 -20.24
C LEU A 409 23.40 -6.89 -20.40
N PHE A 410 23.87 -8.07 -20.80
CA PHE A 410 25.29 -8.35 -21.03
C PHE A 410 25.84 -7.58 -22.24
N SER A 411 25.01 -7.28 -23.24
CA SER A 411 25.37 -6.49 -24.42
C SER A 411 25.59 -4.98 -24.13
N MET A 412 25.15 -4.48 -22.97
CA MET A 412 25.41 -3.09 -22.60
C MET A 412 26.90 -2.81 -22.42
N LYS A 413 27.43 -1.86 -23.20
CA LYS A 413 28.74 -1.25 -22.92
C LYS A 413 28.66 -0.46 -21.60
N ASN A 414 29.74 -0.54 -20.81
CA ASN A 414 29.86 0.09 -19.49
C ASN A 414 29.62 1.61 -19.53
#